data_AF-A0AAV4E8Q5-F1
#
_entry.id   AF-A0AAV4E8Q5-F1
#
_cell.length_a   1.000
_cell.length_b   1.000
_cell.length_c   1.000
_cell.angle_alpha   90.00
_cell.angle_beta   90.00
_cell.angle_gamma   90.00
#
_symmetry.space_group_name_H-M   'P 1'
#
loop_
_entity.id
_entity.type
_entity.pdbx_description
1 polymer ?
#
loop_
_entity_poly.entity_id
_entity_poly.type
_entity_poly.pdbx_seq_one_letter_code
_entity_poly.pdbx_strand_id
1 'polypeptide(L)' 'MRHIEDYPGIKVGGHNINNLRYADDTVLIAENEIDLQKLLDVVYSESQKKGLELNSKKTE' A
#
# COMPACT_ATOMS: atom_id res chain seq x y z
N MET A 1 11.80 -4.77 8.52
CA MET A 1 10.68 -5.35 9.28
C MET A 1 9.48 -4.44 9.02
N ARG A 2 8.34 -4.98 8.53
CA ARG A 2 7.18 -4.19 8.06
C ARG A 2 6.45 -3.56 9.26
N HIS A 3 6.63 -2.27 9.48
CA HIS A 3 5.74 -1.47 10.32
C HIS A 3 4.55 -1.02 9.46
N ILE A 4 3.66 -1.96 9.15
CA ILE A 4 2.41 -1.66 8.42
C ILE A 4 1.37 -0.98 9.33
N GLU A 5 1.60 -1.00 10.65
CA GLU A 5 0.69 -0.44 11.66
C GLU A 5 0.73 1.10 11.74
N ASP A 6 1.81 1.75 11.26
CA ASP A 6 1.93 3.23 11.22
C ASP A 6 1.38 3.83 9.92
N TYR A 7 0.97 2.98 8.97
CA TYR A 7 0.49 3.45 7.68
C TYR A 7 -1.03 3.57 7.64
N PRO A 8 -1.57 4.56 6.90
CA PRO A 8 -3.01 4.74 6.75
C PRO A 8 -3.69 3.47 6.24
N GLY A 9 -4.96 3.27 6.56
CA GLY A 9 -5.74 2.10 6.14
C GLY A 9 -7.18 2.19 6.65
N ILE A 10 -7.98 1.16 6.39
CA ILE A 10 -9.36 1.08 6.86
C ILE A 10 -9.44 0.19 8.10
N LYS A 11 -10.12 0.67 9.15
CA LYS A 11 -10.39 -0.12 10.36
C LYS A 11 -11.54 -1.10 10.14
N VAL A 12 -11.26 -2.40 10.23
CA VAL A 12 -12.25 -3.48 10.17
C VAL A 12 -12.09 -4.36 11.41
N GLY A 13 -13.15 -4.49 12.22
CA GLY A 13 -13.12 -5.33 13.43
C GLY A 13 -12.05 -4.94 14.45
N GLY A 14 -11.60 -3.67 14.47
CA GLY A 14 -10.52 -3.19 15.33
C GLY A 14 -9.11 -3.31 14.73
N HIS A 15 -8.96 -3.88 13.54
CA HIS A 15 -7.69 -4.03 12.83
C HIS A 15 -7.57 -3.04 11.67
N ASN A 16 -6.38 -2.48 11.45
CA ASN A 16 -6.09 -1.62 10.31
C ASN A 16 -5.72 -2.47 9.09
N ILE A 17 -6.47 -2.35 7.99
CA ILE A 17 -6.22 -3.05 6.73
C ILE A 17 -5.81 -2.02 5.68
N ASN A 18 -4.59 -2.14 5.16
CA ASN A 18 -4.07 -1.23 4.12
C ASN A 18 -3.64 -1.93 2.83
N ASN A 19 -3.55 -3.26 2.83
CA ASN A 19 -3.24 -4.02 1.64
C ASN A 19 -4.03 -5.33 1.56
N LEU A 20 -4.51 -5.66 0.38
CA LEU A 20 -4.98 -7.00 0.01
C LEU A 20 -4.02 -7.57 -1.02
N ARG A 21 -3.64 -8.84 -0.86
CA ARG A 21 -2.75 -9.53 -1.82
C ARG A 21 -3.43 -10.78 -2.34
N TYR A 22 -3.48 -10.91 -3.66
CA TYR A 22 -3.91 -12.14 -4.33
C TYR A 22 -2.85 -12.54 -5.35
N ALA A 23 -2.21 -13.70 -5.15
CA ALA A 23 -1.04 -14.11 -5.91
C ALA A 23 0.06 -13.01 -5.94
N ASP A 24 0.33 -12.46 -7.12
CA ASP A 24 1.32 -11.38 -7.32
C ASP A 24 0.68 -9.98 -7.31
N ASP A 25 -0.65 -9.90 -7.37
CA ASP A 25 -1.37 -8.64 -7.36
C ASP A 25 -1.53 -8.13 -5.92
N THR A 26 -1.32 -6.83 -5.75
CA THR A 26 -1.51 -6.13 -4.47
C THR A 26 -2.43 -4.93 -4.69
N VAL A 27 -3.48 -4.83 -3.88
CA VAL A 27 -4.41 -3.70 -3.83
C VAL A 27 -4.15 -2.93 -2.55
N LEU A 28 -3.95 -1.61 -2.65
CA LEU A 28 -3.80 -0.71 -1.50
C LEU A 28 -5.14 -0.07 -1.17
N ILE A 29 -5.43 0.10 0.12
CA ILE A 29 -6.72 0.59 0.60
C ILE A 29 -6.47 1.65 1.67
N ALA A 30 -7.13 2.81 1.55
CA ALA A 30 -7.13 3.89 2.53
C ALA A 30 -8.51 4.55 2.61
N GLU A 31 -8.74 5.34 3.67
CA GLU A 31 -10.01 6.06 3.88
C GLU A 31 -10.19 7.26 2.92
N ASN A 32 -9.10 7.84 2.42
CA ASN A 32 -9.11 8.99 1.52
C ASN A 32 -7.89 8.99 0.59
N GLU A 33 -7.94 9.84 -0.44
CA GLU A 33 -6.88 9.94 -1.47
C GLU A 33 -5.52 10.39 -0.92
N ILE A 34 -5.51 11.28 0.08
CA ILE A 34 -4.25 11.76 0.70
C ILE A 34 -3.53 10.60 1.38
N ASP A 35 -4.28 9.76 2.08
CA ASP A 35 -3.77 8.60 2.77
C ASP A 35 -3.39 7.47 1.81
N LEU A 36 -4.11 7.32 0.71
CA LEU A 36 -3.72 6.43 -0.39
C LEU A 36 -2.41 6.88 -1.02
N GLN A 37 -2.21 8.18 -1.25
CA GLN A 37 -0.96 8.71 -1.80
C GLN A 37 0.23 8.43 -0.87
N LYS A 38 0.07 8.61 0.45
CA LYS A 38 1.12 8.25 1.42
C LYS A 38 1.49 6.77 1.36
N LEU A 39 0.49 5.89 1.22
CA LEU A 39 0.72 4.45 1.04
C LEU A 39 1.50 4.16 -0.25
N LEU A 40 1.12 4.81 -1.36
CA LEU A 40 1.79 4.65 -2.65
C LEU A 40 3.25 5.12 -2.58
N ASP A 41 3.53 6.26 -1.97
CA ASP A 41 4.89 6.80 -1.84
C ASP A 41 5.81 5.83 -1.09
N VAL A 42 5.28 5.19 -0.05
CA VAL A 42 5.99 4.19 0.74
C VAL A 42 6.28 2.96 -0.08
N VAL A 43 5.25 2.39 -0.73
CA VAL A 43 5.38 1.19 -1.56
C VAL A 43 6.34 1.44 -2.72
N TYR A 44 6.29 2.62 -3.34
CA TYR A 44 7.22 3.03 -4.37
C TYR A 44 8.66 3.09 -3.85
N SER A 45 8.89 3.77 -2.72
CA SER A 45 10.23 3.89 -2.13
C SER A 45 10.85 2.54 -1.75
N GLU A 46 10.06 1.63 -1.19
CA GLU A 46 10.50 0.28 -0.80
C GLU A 46 10.70 -0.63 -2.01
N SER A 47 9.92 -0.45 -3.07
CA SER A 47 10.11 -1.16 -4.34
C SER A 47 11.41 -0.74 -5.01
N GLN A 48 11.69 0.56 -5.09
CA GLN A 48 12.94 1.10 -5.65
C GLN A 48 14.17 0.58 -4.91
N LYS A 49 14.15 0.56 -3.57
CA LYS A 49 15.24 -0.02 -2.75
C LYS A 49 15.50 -1.50 -3.05
N LYS A 50 14.49 -2.21 -3.54
CA LYS A 50 14.57 -3.63 -3.92
C LYS A 50 14.82 -3.84 -5.42
N GLY A 51 15.03 -2.76 -6.19
CA GLY A 51 15.21 -2.82 -7.64
C GLY A 51 13.93 -3.21 -8.38
N LEU A 52 12.75 -2.99 -7.77
CA LEU A 52 11.45 -3.25 -8.36
C LEU A 52 10.81 -1.94 -8.83
N GLU A 53 10.16 -1.99 -9.99
CA GLU A 53 9.41 -0.88 -10.56
C GLU A 53 7.91 -1.09 -10.37
N LEU A 54 7.19 -0.03 -9.96
CA LEU A 54 5.74 -0.05 -9.93
C LEU A 54 5.20 0.24 -11.34
N ASN A 55 4.33 -0.63 -11.83
CA ASN A 55 3.73 -0.46 -13.15
C ASN A 55 2.54 0.52 -13.07
N SER A 56 2.82 1.81 -13.25
CA SER A 56 1.81 2.88 -13.25
C SER A 56 0.72 2.73 -14.31
N LYS A 57 0.90 1.90 -15.35
CA LYS A 57 -0.14 1.62 -16.35
C LYS A 57 -1.20 0.62 -15.86
N LYS A 58 -0.91 -0.11 -14.79
CA LYS A 58 -1.81 -1.09 -14.18
C LYS A 58 -2.41 -0.60 -12.86
N THR A 59 -1.95 0.54 -12.38
CA THR A 59 -2.50 1.23 -11.21
C THR A 59 -3.58 2.17 -11.72
N GLU A 60 -4.84 1.87 -11.41
CA GLU A 60 -6.00 2.73 -11.68
C GLU A 60 -6.15 3.82 -10.62
#